data_AF-A0A3E2MVR6-F1
#
_entry.id   AF-A0A3E2MVR6-F1
#
_cell.length_a   1.000
_cell.length_b   1.000
_cell.length_c   1.000
_cell.angle_alpha   90.00
_cell.angle_beta   90.00
_cell.angle_gamma   90.00
#
_symmetry.space_group_name_H-M   'P 1'
#
loop_
_entity.id
_entity.type
_entity.pdbx_description
1 polymer ?
#
loop_
_entity_poly.entity_id
_entity_poly.type
_entity_poly.pdbx_seq_one_letter_code
_entity_poly.pdbx_strand_id
1 'polypeptide(L)'
;MIWIAECGIARIAVKISSIARQELFDRGFEGLLGVLEGLGRGQQKVSTTATSVDPAAAKKAPGSSRKRRPPRTLYRGDPAMWSWVLHRITGAAIFFFLFVHVLDTALVRVSPQAYNSVIDTYKTPIVGLMEFGLVVAVSYHALNGIRIILIDFWSEGPRHQRLMLAVVGVAWLLILVPSAVVLGIHMAEHFL
;
A
#
# COMPACT_ATOMS: atom_id res chain seq x y z
N MET A 1 -31.51 26.55 1.56
CA MET A 1 -32.17 25.76 0.51
C MET A 1 -31.27 25.39 -0.68
N ILE A 2 -30.09 26.02 -0.86
CA ILE A 2 -29.12 25.70 -1.92
C ILE A 2 -28.38 24.35 -1.70
N TRP A 3 -28.26 23.88 -0.46
CA TRP A 3 -27.50 22.67 -0.11
C TRP A 3 -28.16 21.33 -0.50
N ILE A 4 -29.48 21.27 -0.68
CA ILE A 4 -30.19 20.03 -1.02
C ILE A 4 -30.12 19.74 -2.54
N ALA A 5 -30.01 20.79 -3.36
CA ALA A 5 -29.95 20.65 -4.82
C ALA A 5 -28.61 20.09 -5.32
N GLU A 6 -27.48 20.48 -4.70
CA GLU A 6 -26.15 20.00 -5.09
C GLU A 6 -25.91 18.52 -4.74
N CYS A 7 -26.46 18.03 -3.63
CA CYS A 7 -26.41 16.60 -3.27
C CYS A 7 -27.20 15.71 -4.24
N GLY A 8 -28.28 16.22 -4.84
CA GLY A 8 -29.09 15.47 -5.82
C GLY A 8 -28.36 15.24 -7.15
N ILE A 9 -27.68 16.27 -7.65
CA ILE A 9 -26.96 16.22 -8.94
C ILE A 9 -25.77 15.25 -8.87
N ALA A 10 -25.03 15.24 -7.76
CA ALA A 10 -23.90 14.33 -7.58
C ALA A 10 -24.32 12.84 -7.58
N ARG A 11 -25.45 12.49 -6.96
CA ARG A 11 -25.96 11.11 -6.94
C ARG A 11 -26.49 10.67 -8.30
N ILE A 12 -27.10 11.59 -9.06
CA ILE A 12 -27.56 11.33 -10.44
C ILE A 12 -26.36 11.12 -11.37
N ALA A 13 -25.32 11.96 -11.27
CA ALA A 13 -24.10 11.83 -12.08
C ALA A 13 -23.38 10.49 -11.82
N VAL A 14 -23.28 10.06 -10.55
CA VAL A 14 -22.69 8.76 -10.21
C VAL A 14 -23.53 7.61 -10.78
N LYS A 15 -24.86 7.68 -10.68
CA LYS A 15 -25.75 6.64 -11.21
C LYS A 15 -25.70 6.57 -12.76
N ILE A 16 -25.61 7.72 -13.43
CA ILE A 16 -25.43 7.79 -14.89
C ILE A 16 -24.07 7.21 -15.30
N SER A 17 -23.00 7.48 -14.54
CA SER A 17 -21.67 6.93 -14.84
C SER A 17 -21.61 5.40 -14.67
N SER A 18 -22.38 4.85 -13.72
CA SER A 18 -22.54 3.40 -13.52
C SER A 18 -23.33 2.76 -14.66
N ILE A 19 -24.41 3.40 -15.12
CA ILE A 19 -25.24 2.90 -16.22
C ILE A 19 -24.45 2.93 -17.54
N ALA A 20 -23.75 4.03 -17.83
CA ALA A 20 -22.91 4.15 -19.02
C ALA A 20 -21.78 3.11 -19.07
N ARG A 21 -21.25 2.72 -17.90
CA ARG A 21 -20.22 1.67 -17.81
C ARG A 21 -20.79 0.28 -18.11
N GLN A 22 -22.03 0.00 -17.72
CA GLN A 22 -22.70 -1.27 -18.01
C GLN A 22 -23.00 -1.40 -19.52
N GLU A 23 -23.53 -0.33 -20.13
CA GLU A 23 -23.81 -0.24 -21.57
C GLU A 23 -22.56 -0.42 -22.44
N LEU A 24 -21.41 0.10 -21.98
CA LEU A 24 -20.14 -0.05 -22.69
C LEU A 24 -19.62 -1.51 -22.63
N PHE A 25 -19.87 -2.19 -21.51
CA PHE A 25 -19.53 -3.59 -21.32
C PHE A 25 -20.41 -4.49 -22.21
N ASP A 26 -21.71 -4.23 -22.27
CA ASP A 26 -22.66 -4.99 -23.11
C ASP A 26 -22.35 -4.82 -24.61
N ARG A 27 -22.02 -3.60 -25.05
CA ARG A 27 -21.56 -3.36 -26.44
C ARG A 27 -20.24 -4.06 -26.75
N GLY A 28 -19.33 -4.15 -25.79
CA GLY A 28 -18.08 -4.89 -25.92
C GLY A 28 -18.31 -6.40 -26.07
N PHE A 29 -19.30 -6.94 -25.35
CA PHE A 29 -19.69 -8.34 -25.41
C PHE A 29 -20.36 -8.69 -26.75
N GLU A 30 -21.29 -7.87 -27.24
CA GLU A 30 -21.89 -8.00 -28.58
C GLU A 30 -20.84 -7.92 -29.71
N GLY A 31 -19.85 -7.02 -29.57
CA GLY A 31 -18.72 -6.91 -30.49
C GLY A 31 -17.86 -8.18 -30.51
N LEU A 32 -17.65 -8.82 -29.35
CA LEU A 32 -16.93 -10.08 -29.24
C LEU A 32 -17.71 -11.23 -29.89
N LEU A 33 -19.02 -11.29 -29.69
CA LEU A 33 -19.89 -12.28 -30.34
C LEU A 33 -19.89 -12.12 -31.88
N GLY A 34 -19.93 -10.89 -32.38
CA GLY A 34 -19.82 -10.62 -33.83
C GLY A 34 -18.48 -11.02 -34.43
N VAL A 35 -17.37 -10.86 -33.70
CA VAL A 35 -16.04 -11.34 -34.14
C VAL A 35 -15.97 -12.87 -34.15
N LEU A 36 -16.55 -13.54 -33.15
CA LEU A 36 -16.63 -15.00 -33.09
C LEU A 36 -17.49 -15.58 -34.23
N GLU A 37 -18.58 -14.90 -34.59
CA GLU A 37 -19.41 -15.28 -35.75
C GLU A 37 -18.68 -15.04 -37.10
N GLY A 38 -17.87 -13.97 -37.19
CA GLY A 38 -17.03 -13.67 -38.34
C GLY A 38 -15.90 -14.67 -38.57
N LEU A 39 -15.33 -15.22 -37.50
CA LEU A 39 -14.30 -16.27 -37.57
C LEU A 39 -14.83 -17.59 -38.16
N GLY A 40 -16.12 -17.87 -38.01
CA GLY A 40 -16.78 -19.03 -38.63
C GLY A 40 -16.95 -18.91 -40.16
N ARG A 41 -17.04 -17.70 -40.71
CA ARG A 41 -17.21 -17.45 -42.16
C ARG A 41 -15.88 -17.34 -42.93
N GLY A 42 -14.76 -17.14 -42.23
CA GLY A 42 -13.43 -16.92 -42.83
C GLY A 42 -12.76 -18.16 -43.44
N GLN A 43 -13.25 -19.37 -43.16
CA GLN A 43 -12.63 -20.62 -43.64
C GLN A 43 -13.11 -21.06 -45.04
N GLN A 44 -14.15 -20.45 -45.61
CA GLN A 44 -14.74 -20.92 -46.88
C GLN A 44 -14.23 -20.17 -48.14
N LYS A 45 -13.30 -19.22 -48.00
CA LYS A 45 -12.81 -18.39 -49.12
C LYS A 45 -11.30 -18.47 -49.30
N VAL A 46 -10.76 -19.68 -49.43
CA VAL A 46 -9.38 -19.89 -49.91
C VAL A 46 -9.45 -20.67 -51.23
N SER A 47 -9.64 -19.92 -52.31
CA SER A 47 -9.33 -20.39 -53.67
C SER A 47 -8.03 -19.71 -54.10
N THR A 48 -6.96 -20.51 -54.06
CA THR A 48 -5.78 -20.53 -54.93
C THR A 48 -5.25 -19.22 -55.50
N THR A 49 -4.06 -18.79 -55.04
CA THR A 49 -3.02 -18.18 -55.89
C THR A 49 -1.66 -18.45 -55.26
N ALA A 50 -0.80 -19.15 -56.00
CA ALA A 50 0.56 -19.48 -55.60
C ALA A 50 1.51 -18.29 -55.79
N THR A 51 2.47 -18.11 -54.88
CA THR A 51 3.66 -17.27 -55.10
C THR A 51 4.87 -18.08 -54.65
N SER A 52 5.80 -18.28 -55.59
CA SER A 52 7.05 -19.02 -55.46
C SER A 52 8.04 -18.34 -54.52
N VAL A 53 8.79 -19.13 -53.76
CA VAL A 53 9.83 -18.69 -52.81
C VAL A 53 11.20 -18.79 -53.48
N ASP A 54 11.96 -17.68 -53.53
CA ASP A 54 13.38 -17.66 -53.95
C ASP A 54 14.32 -17.76 -52.73
N PRO A 55 15.31 -18.68 -52.72
CA PRO A 55 16.21 -18.90 -51.58
C PRO A 55 17.53 -18.12 -51.74
N ALA A 56 17.50 -16.79 -51.63
CA ALA A 56 18.71 -15.98 -51.82
C ALA A 56 18.90 -14.84 -50.80
N ALA A 57 18.35 -14.96 -49.59
CA ALA A 57 18.52 -13.95 -48.54
C ALA A 57 19.00 -14.53 -47.20
N ALA A 58 19.95 -15.48 -47.24
CA ALA A 58 20.72 -15.87 -46.06
C ALA A 58 21.98 -14.99 -45.95
N LYS A 59 21.88 -13.83 -45.28
CA LYS A 59 23.06 -13.05 -44.85
C LYS A 59 23.00 -12.69 -43.36
N LYS A 60 23.67 -13.53 -42.57
CA LYS A 60 24.53 -13.24 -41.39
C LYS A 60 24.20 -11.99 -40.55
N ALA A 61 23.71 -12.18 -39.33
CA ALA A 61 23.78 -11.19 -38.26
C ALA A 61 24.63 -11.73 -37.08
N PRO A 62 25.61 -10.97 -36.55
CA PRO A 62 26.47 -11.43 -35.47
C PRO A 62 25.77 -11.36 -34.12
N GLY A 63 26.14 -12.29 -33.22
CA GLY A 63 25.66 -12.32 -31.85
C GLY A 63 26.10 -11.10 -31.04
N SER A 64 25.15 -10.55 -30.29
CA SER A 64 25.41 -9.66 -29.16
C SER A 64 24.35 -9.96 -28.10
N SER A 65 24.69 -10.85 -27.17
CA SER A 65 23.93 -11.02 -25.92
C SER A 65 24.06 -9.73 -25.10
N ARG A 66 23.19 -8.76 -25.36
CA ARG A 66 23.15 -7.51 -24.61
C ARG A 66 22.65 -7.83 -23.20
N LYS A 67 23.60 -8.10 -22.29
CA LYS A 67 23.35 -8.28 -20.85
C LYS A 67 22.67 -7.01 -20.35
N ARG A 68 21.33 -7.02 -20.27
CA ARG A 68 20.54 -5.92 -19.71
C ARG A 68 20.90 -5.81 -18.23
N ARG A 69 21.90 -4.99 -17.91
CA ARG A 69 22.10 -4.54 -16.54
C ARG A 69 20.87 -3.69 -16.20
N PRO A 70 20.03 -4.08 -15.22
CA PRO A 70 18.90 -3.26 -14.85
C PRO A 70 19.44 -1.90 -14.41
N PRO A 71 18.89 -0.79 -14.92
CA PRO A 71 19.31 0.53 -14.48
C PRO A 71 19.01 0.64 -12.98
N ARG A 72 20.05 0.60 -12.15
CA ARG A 72 19.97 0.94 -10.72
C ARG A 72 19.97 2.46 -10.60
N THR A 73 18.97 3.10 -11.18
CA THR A 73 18.68 4.50 -10.91
C THR A 73 17.94 4.53 -9.58
N LEU A 74 18.59 5.01 -8.52
CA LEU A 74 17.93 5.24 -7.24
C LEU A 74 16.81 6.25 -7.52
N TYR A 75 15.56 5.79 -7.50
CA TYR A 75 14.40 6.63 -7.73
C TYR A 75 14.45 7.77 -6.69
N ARG A 76 14.45 9.02 -7.16
CA ARG A 76 14.32 10.21 -6.29
C ARG A 76 12.90 10.17 -5.73
N GLY A 77 12.76 9.41 -4.64
CA GLY A 77 11.50 8.98 -4.07
C GLY A 77 10.60 10.14 -3.74
N ASP A 78 9.40 10.15 -4.34
CA ASP A 78 8.30 10.93 -3.81
C ASP A 78 8.15 10.60 -2.31
N PRO A 79 7.97 11.57 -1.41
CA PRO A 79 7.79 11.31 0.02
C PRO A 79 6.64 10.34 0.31
N ALA A 80 5.67 10.21 -0.59
CA ALA A 80 4.63 9.19 -0.53
C ALA A 80 5.18 7.75 -0.65
N MET A 81 6.25 7.53 -1.44
CA MET A 81 6.88 6.21 -1.58
C MET A 81 7.53 5.77 -0.27
N TRP A 82 8.26 6.66 0.39
CA TRP A 82 8.86 6.38 1.70
C TRP A 82 7.80 6.13 2.76
N SER A 83 6.73 6.92 2.74
CA SER A 83 5.62 6.75 3.66
C SER A 83 4.98 5.35 3.55
N TRP A 84 4.83 4.83 2.33
CA TRP A 84 4.34 3.47 2.09
C TRP A 84 5.31 2.40 2.61
N VAL A 85 6.62 2.55 2.38
CA VAL A 85 7.62 1.59 2.88
C VAL A 85 7.56 1.54 4.40
N LEU A 86 7.59 2.71 5.05
CA LEU A 86 7.52 2.82 6.51
C LEU A 86 6.25 2.16 7.06
N HIS A 87 5.09 2.33 6.42
CA HIS A 87 3.84 1.77 6.92
C HIS A 87 3.84 0.23 6.95
N ARG A 88 4.51 -0.39 5.97
CA ARG A 88 4.71 -1.84 5.94
C ARG A 88 5.69 -2.31 7.00
N ILE A 89 6.81 -1.61 7.15
CA ILE A 89 7.82 -1.94 8.15
C ILE A 89 7.23 -1.84 9.55
N THR A 90 6.52 -0.75 9.86
CA THR A 90 5.86 -0.59 11.17
C THR A 90 4.76 -1.63 11.38
N GLY A 91 3.97 -1.96 10.35
CA GLY A 91 2.96 -3.01 10.44
C GLY A 91 3.55 -4.38 10.76
N ALA A 92 4.66 -4.75 10.09
CA ALA A 92 5.38 -6.00 10.38
C ALA A 92 5.96 -5.99 11.81
N ALA A 93 6.57 -4.89 12.24
CA ALA A 93 7.11 -4.74 13.58
C ALA A 93 6.03 -4.90 14.66
N ILE A 94 4.87 -4.25 14.48
CA ILE A 94 3.72 -4.37 15.39
C ILE A 94 3.18 -5.80 15.42
N PHE A 95 3.08 -6.47 14.27
CA PHE A 95 2.63 -7.86 14.21
C PHE A 95 3.52 -8.80 15.04
N PHE A 96 4.85 -8.70 14.90
CA PHE A 96 5.78 -9.51 15.70
C PHE A 96 5.76 -9.12 17.19
N PHE A 97 5.65 -7.83 17.49
CA PHE A 97 5.43 -7.37 18.86
C PHE A 97 4.18 -8.01 19.46
N LEU A 98 3.05 -7.97 18.77
CA LEU A 98 1.80 -8.56 19.25
C LEU A 98 1.91 -10.08 19.44
N PHE A 99 2.66 -10.78 18.58
CA PHE A 99 2.90 -12.20 18.75
C PHE A 99 3.63 -12.51 20.07
N VAL A 100 4.79 -11.88 20.31
CA VAL A 100 5.56 -12.07 21.54
C VAL A 100 4.76 -11.60 22.76
N HIS A 101 4.07 -10.47 22.64
CA HIS A 101 3.26 -9.88 23.71
C HIS A 101 2.13 -10.81 24.19
N VAL A 102 1.46 -11.51 23.28
CA VAL A 102 0.41 -12.48 23.63
C VAL A 102 1.01 -13.70 24.35
N LEU A 103 2.21 -14.15 23.97
CA LEU A 103 2.90 -15.25 24.67
C LEU A 103 3.31 -14.84 26.09
N ASP A 104 3.89 -13.65 26.25
CA ASP A 104 4.34 -13.16 27.55
C ASP A 104 3.16 -12.93 28.51
N THR A 105 2.05 -12.39 28.01
CA THR A 105 0.82 -12.21 28.82
C THR A 105 0.16 -13.54 29.18
N ALA A 106 0.33 -14.60 28.37
CA ALA A 106 -0.18 -15.93 28.70
C ALA A 106 0.56 -16.57 29.89
N LEU A 107 1.85 -16.25 30.09
CA LEU A 107 2.65 -16.76 31.23
C LEU A 107 2.09 -16.34 32.59
N VAL A 108 1.41 -15.19 32.68
CA VAL A 108 0.73 -14.73 33.90
C VAL A 108 -0.27 -15.77 34.42
N ARG A 109 -0.87 -16.57 33.54
CA ARG A 109 -1.85 -17.59 33.91
C ARG A 109 -1.24 -18.92 34.38
N VAL A 110 0.08 -19.09 34.28
CA VAL A 110 0.76 -20.37 34.58
C VAL A 110 1.37 -20.39 35.98
N SER A 111 2.19 -19.39 36.36
CA SER A 111 2.71 -19.29 37.73
C SER A 111 3.10 -17.86 38.13
N PRO A 112 2.63 -17.34 39.28
CA PRO A 112 3.00 -16.01 39.76
C PRO A 112 4.49 -15.86 40.12
N GLN A 113 5.16 -16.93 40.57
CA GLN A 113 6.59 -16.86 40.91
C GLN A 113 7.48 -16.66 39.68
N ALA A 114 7.16 -17.29 38.54
CA ALA A 114 7.91 -17.09 37.29
C ALA A 114 7.67 -15.69 36.69
N TYR A 115 6.52 -15.07 36.97
CA TYR A 115 6.23 -13.71 36.52
C TYR A 115 7.11 -12.67 37.24
N ASN A 116 7.26 -12.81 38.56
CA ASN A 116 8.04 -11.86 39.37
C ASN A 116 9.54 -11.87 39.00
N SER A 117 10.12 -13.02 38.64
CA SER A 117 11.52 -13.08 38.20
C SER A 117 11.74 -12.49 36.81
N VAL A 118 10.75 -12.60 35.92
CA VAL A 118 10.82 -12.05 34.55
C VAL A 118 10.57 -10.54 34.54
N ILE A 119 9.66 -10.04 35.38
CA ILE A 119 9.29 -8.60 35.40
C ILE A 119 10.45 -7.70 35.83
N ASP A 120 11.30 -8.16 36.75
CA ASP A 120 12.47 -7.40 37.17
C ASP A 120 13.52 -7.27 36.07
N THR A 121 13.53 -8.19 35.09
CA THR A 121 14.42 -8.11 33.93
C THR A 121 13.96 -7.05 32.92
N TYR A 122 12.67 -6.67 32.92
CA TYR A 122 12.14 -5.64 32.03
C TYR A 122 12.42 -4.20 32.50
N LYS A 123 12.86 -3.98 33.75
CA LYS A 123 13.17 -2.65 34.28
C LYS A 123 14.55 -2.15 33.87
N THR A 124 14.88 -2.26 32.59
CA THR A 124 16.18 -1.81 32.05
C THR A 124 15.99 -0.65 31.09
N PRO A 125 17.00 0.24 30.94
CA PRO A 125 16.88 1.37 30.04
C PRO A 125 16.74 0.99 28.57
N ILE A 126 17.18 -0.23 28.23
CA ILE A 126 16.99 -0.83 26.92
C ILE A 126 15.50 -1.06 26.63
N VAL A 127 14.73 -1.53 27.62
CA VAL A 127 13.28 -1.75 27.45
C VAL A 127 12.54 -0.43 27.30
N GLY A 128 12.92 0.62 28.05
CA GLY A 128 12.36 1.96 27.83
C GLY A 128 12.58 2.48 26.39
N LEU A 129 13.75 2.22 25.80
CA LEU A 129 13.98 2.52 24.37
C LEU A 129 13.10 1.68 23.43
N MET A 130 12.86 0.40 23.74
CA MET A 130 11.96 -0.45 22.96
C MET A 130 10.50 -0.01 23.07
N GLU A 131 10.06 0.42 24.25
CA GLU A 131 8.73 1.00 24.48
C GLU A 131 8.55 2.27 23.65
N PHE A 132 9.54 3.17 23.64
CA PHE A 132 9.51 4.34 22.77
C PHE A 132 9.44 3.94 21.28
N GLY A 133 10.25 2.98 20.86
CA GLY A 133 10.22 2.44 19.50
C GLY A 133 8.84 1.90 19.11
N LEU A 134 8.14 1.25 20.04
CA LEU A 134 6.77 0.79 19.84
C LEU A 134 5.78 1.96 19.69
N VAL A 135 5.88 2.99 20.52
CA VAL A 135 5.06 4.22 20.40
C VAL A 135 5.25 4.85 19.02
N VAL A 136 6.50 4.96 18.55
CA VAL A 136 6.86 5.44 17.20
C VAL A 136 6.19 4.58 16.12
N ALA A 137 6.31 3.25 16.21
CA ALA A 137 5.76 2.34 15.20
C ALA A 137 4.23 2.39 15.14
N VAL A 138 3.55 2.26 16.29
CA VAL A 138 2.08 2.21 16.38
C VAL A 138 1.45 3.53 15.96
N SER A 139 1.94 4.65 16.48
CA SER A 139 1.40 5.98 16.15
C SER A 139 1.55 6.30 14.65
N TYR A 140 2.71 6.01 14.06
CA TYR A 140 2.92 6.18 12.62
C TYR A 140 2.00 5.27 11.80
N HIS A 141 1.90 3.98 12.18
CA HIS A 141 1.08 3.01 11.47
C HIS A 141 -0.40 3.42 11.46
N ALA A 142 -0.94 3.83 12.61
CA ALA A 142 -2.32 4.26 12.77
C ALA A 142 -2.63 5.53 11.94
N LEU A 143 -1.82 6.59 12.11
CA LEU A 143 -2.05 7.86 11.41
C LEU A 143 -1.90 7.72 9.88
N ASN A 144 -0.89 6.98 9.43
CA ASN A 144 -0.72 6.76 7.99
C ASN A 144 -1.78 5.81 7.41
N GLY A 145 -2.28 4.84 8.20
CA GLY A 145 -3.42 4.01 7.82
C GLY A 145 -4.69 4.84 7.60
N ILE A 146 -4.96 5.80 8.49
CA ILE A 146 -6.06 6.77 8.33
C ILE A 146 -5.89 7.56 7.03
N ARG A 147 -4.70 8.08 6.73
CA ARG A 147 -4.43 8.77 5.46
C ARG A 147 -4.75 7.89 4.24
N ILE A 148 -4.35 6.63 4.25
CA ILE A 148 -4.60 5.71 3.13
C ILE A 148 -6.11 5.50 2.96
N ILE A 149 -6.83 5.23 4.06
CA ILE A 149 -8.30 5.10 4.05
C ILE A 149 -8.94 6.38 3.48
N LEU A 150 -8.53 7.56 3.94
CA LEU A 150 -9.06 8.83 3.43
C LEU A 150 -8.82 8.99 1.92
N ILE A 151 -7.64 8.62 1.42
CA ILE A 151 -7.34 8.69 -0.01
C ILE A 151 -8.23 7.74 -0.83
N ASP A 152 -8.50 6.54 -0.31
CA ASP A 152 -9.29 5.53 -1.00
C ASP A 152 -10.78 5.87 -1.07
N PHE A 153 -11.32 6.52 -0.02
CA PHE A 153 -12.74 6.85 0.06
C PHE A 153 -13.10 8.29 -0.38
N TRP A 154 -12.12 9.19 -0.54
CA TRP A 154 -12.35 10.59 -0.93
C TRP A 154 -11.92 10.86 -2.37
N SER A 155 -12.86 11.29 -3.22
CA SER A 155 -12.62 11.62 -4.64
C SER A 155 -11.53 12.68 -4.87
N GLU A 156 -11.34 13.60 -3.91
CA GLU A 156 -10.30 14.65 -3.96
C GLU A 156 -9.05 14.29 -3.14
N GLY A 157 -9.00 13.09 -2.57
CA GLY A 157 -7.88 12.57 -1.80
C GLY A 157 -6.55 12.59 -2.58
N PRO A 158 -6.50 12.11 -3.84
CA PRO A 158 -5.27 12.16 -4.64
C PRO A 158 -4.71 13.57 -4.87
N ARG A 159 -5.56 14.61 -4.90
CA ARG A 159 -5.11 16.00 -5.09
C ARG A 159 -4.42 16.57 -3.85
N HIS A 160 -4.82 16.10 -2.66
CA HIS A 160 -4.33 16.62 -1.37
C HIS A 160 -3.29 15.71 -0.70
N GLN A 161 -2.69 14.75 -1.41
CA GLN A 161 -1.80 13.76 -0.79
C GLN A 161 -0.61 14.35 -0.04
N ARG A 162 0.01 15.40 -0.57
CA ARG A 162 1.15 16.07 0.08
C ARG A 162 0.73 16.81 1.36
N LEU A 163 -0.43 17.47 1.33
CA LEU A 163 -0.99 18.13 2.50
C LEU A 163 -1.35 17.11 3.59
N MET A 164 -2.03 16.03 3.22
CA MET A 164 -2.36 14.96 4.16
C MET A 164 -1.12 14.31 4.76
N LEU A 165 -0.06 14.12 3.98
CA LEU A 165 1.21 13.61 4.50
C LEU A 165 1.85 14.59 5.49
N ALA A 166 1.82 15.89 5.21
CA ALA A 166 2.31 16.91 6.14
C ALA A 166 1.49 16.95 7.44
N VAL A 167 0.16 16.90 7.35
CA VAL A 167 -0.74 16.83 8.51
C VAL A 167 -0.46 15.59 9.36
N VAL A 168 -0.30 14.43 8.74
CA VAL A 168 0.10 13.19 9.43
C VAL A 168 1.44 13.37 10.12
N GLY A 169 2.44 13.96 9.46
CA GLY A 169 3.76 14.21 10.05
C GLY A 169 3.69 15.14 11.27
N VAL A 170 2.92 16.22 11.19
CA VAL A 170 2.72 17.14 12.32
C VAL A 170 1.98 16.45 13.47
N ALA A 171 0.87 15.76 13.18
CA ALA A 171 0.11 15.03 14.20
C ALA A 171 0.97 13.95 14.88
N TRP A 172 1.81 13.27 14.10
CA TRP A 172 2.73 12.27 14.63
C TRP A 172 3.78 12.87 15.57
N LEU A 173 4.38 14.01 15.19
CA LEU A 173 5.32 14.73 16.06
C LEU A 173 4.66 15.24 17.34
N LEU A 174 3.41 15.70 17.26
CA LEU A 174 2.63 16.13 18.44
C LEU A 174 2.37 14.99 19.42
N ILE A 175 2.35 13.74 18.97
CA ILE A 175 2.28 12.56 19.83
C ILE A 175 3.68 12.23 20.36
N LEU A 176 4.69 12.20 19.49
CA LEU A 176 6.03 11.75 19.85
C LEU A 176 6.75 12.66 20.83
N VAL A 177 6.64 13.98 20.69
CA VAL A 177 7.39 14.92 21.54
C VAL A 177 6.95 14.80 23.01
N PRO A 178 5.65 14.87 23.36
CA PRO A 178 5.21 14.64 24.73
C PRO A 178 5.56 13.24 25.23
N SER A 179 5.37 12.18 24.42
CA SER A 179 5.73 10.82 24.82
C SER A 179 7.23 10.67 25.12
N ALA A 180 8.10 11.27 24.31
CA ALA A 180 9.54 11.25 24.54
C ALA A 180 9.94 12.01 25.81
N VAL A 181 9.31 13.16 26.07
CA VAL A 181 9.56 13.96 27.28
C VAL A 181 9.15 13.19 28.54
N VAL A 182 7.92 12.67 28.56
CA VAL A 182 7.40 11.91 29.71
C VAL A 182 8.27 10.70 29.99
N LEU A 183 8.61 9.93 28.94
CA LEU A 183 9.49 8.79 29.09
C LEU A 183 10.88 9.22 29.57
N GLY A 184 11.46 10.26 28.98
CA GLY A 184 12.78 10.76 29.37
C GLY A 184 12.86 11.19 30.83
N ILE A 185 11.82 11.86 31.34
CA ILE A 185 11.71 12.24 32.76
C ILE A 185 11.65 10.98 33.64
N HIS A 186 10.79 10.03 33.28
CA HIS A 186 10.63 8.78 34.05
C HIS A 186 11.92 7.95 34.08
N MET A 187 12.66 7.92 32.97
CA MET A 187 13.97 7.29 32.90
C MET A 187 15.01 8.04 33.75
N ALA A 188 15.03 9.38 33.70
CA ALA A 188 15.96 10.17 34.50
C ALA A 188 15.73 9.96 36.01
N GLU A 189 14.47 9.96 36.46
CA GLU A 189 14.11 9.76 37.87
C GLU A 189 14.41 8.34 38.38
N HIS A 190 14.36 7.33 37.52
CA HIS A 190 14.64 5.94 37.91
C HIS A 190 16.14 5.61 38.01
N PHE A 191 17.00 6.35 37.32
CA PHE A 191 18.44 6.02 37.19
C PHE A 191 19.40 7.06 37.79
N LEU A 192 18.97 8.31 38.04
CA LEU A 192 19.77 9.36 38.71
C LEU A 192 19.35 9.53 40.17
#